data_AF-A0A838WAB7-F1
#
_entry.id   AF-A0A838WAB7-F1
#
_cell.length_a   1.000
_cell.length_b   1.000
_cell.length_c   1.000
_cell.angle_alpha   90.00
_cell.angle_beta   90.00
_cell.angle_gamma   90.00
#
_symmetry.space_group_name_H-M   'P 1'
#
loop_
_entity.id
_entity.type
_entity.pdbx_description
1 polymer ?
#
loop_
_entity_poly.entity_id
_entity_poly.type
_entity_poly.pdbx_seq_one_letter_code
_entity_poly.pdbx_strand_id
1 'polypeptide(L)' 'MSASLPVRLSADGRVATWNPALTRATHVVLHVRHADGLEARRTLNSGRSRVREGERIEAVLPVERE' A
#
# COMPACT_ATOMS: atom_id res chain seq x y z
N MET A 1 9.14 13.79 -2.66
CA MET A 1 8.80 12.35 -2.58
C MET A 1 8.12 12.12 -1.24
N SER A 2 6.84 11.76 -1.24
CA SER A 2 6.14 11.44 0.01
C SER A 2 6.75 10.20 0.64
N ALA A 3 7.20 10.31 1.88
CA ALA A 3 7.73 9.18 2.63
C ALA A 3 6.65 8.09 2.75
N SER A 4 7.04 6.82 2.63
CA SER A 4 6.12 5.69 2.80
C SER A 4 5.53 5.66 4.20
N LEU A 5 4.26 5.26 4.31
CA LEU A 5 3.65 5.00 5.61
C LEU A 5 4.36 3.81 6.30
N PRO A 6 4.53 3.85 7.64
CA PRO A 6 4.91 2.67 8.40
C PRO A 6 3.86 1.57 8.21
N VAL A 7 4.31 0.42 7.68
CA VAL A 7 3.45 -0.72 7.34
C VAL A 7 3.96 -1.99 8.01
N ARG A 8 3.03 -2.86 8.42
CA ARG A 8 3.33 -4.25 8.77
C ARG A 8 2.86 -5.13 7.63
N LEU A 9 3.80 -5.89 7.05
CA LEU A 9 3.56 -6.85 5.99
C LEU A 9 3.37 -8.26 6.58
N SER A 10 2.51 -9.07 5.97
CA SER A 10 2.47 -10.52 6.20
C SER A 10 3.75 -11.19 5.69
N ALA A 11 4.03 -12.41 6.14
CA ALA A 11 5.26 -13.14 5.77
C ALA A 11 5.41 -13.34 4.24
N ASP A 12 4.31 -13.54 3.52
CA ASP A 12 4.27 -13.64 2.06
C ASP A 12 4.31 -12.27 1.35
N GLY A 13 4.18 -11.17 2.09
CA GLY A 13 4.09 -9.81 1.56
C GLY A 13 2.77 -9.47 0.89
N ARG A 14 1.76 -10.35 0.95
CA ARG A 14 0.47 -10.16 0.25
C ARG A 14 -0.52 -9.28 1.01
N VAL A 15 -0.31 -9.06 2.30
CA VAL A 15 -1.17 -8.23 3.14
C VAL A 15 -0.32 -7.14 3.77
N ALA A 16 -0.79 -5.90 3.64
CA ALA A 16 -0.24 -4.76 4.36
C ALA A 16 -1.28 -4.24 5.34
N THR A 17 -0.82 -3.86 6.52
CA THR A 17 -1.59 -3.17 7.55
C THR A 17 -0.87 -1.90 7.97
N TRP A 18 -1.60 -0.82 8.13
CA TRP A 18 -1.08 0.50 8.52
C TRP A 18 -2.09 1.23 9.40
N ASN A 19 -1.64 2.26 10.11
CA ASN A 19 -2.55 3.14 10.83
C ASN A 19 -3.13 4.17 9.85
N PRO A 20 -4.45 4.13 9.54
CA PRO A 20 -5.04 5.05 8.58
C PRO A 20 -5.00 6.51 9.04
N ALA A 21 -4.87 6.78 10.36
CA ALA A 21 -4.75 8.13 10.91
C ALA A 21 -3.41 8.83 10.56
N LEU A 22 -2.42 8.09 10.05
CA LEU A 22 -1.13 8.65 9.63
C LEU A 22 -1.23 9.45 8.33
N THR A 23 -2.36 9.40 7.64
CA THR A 23 -2.65 10.28 6.49
C THR A 23 -4.09 10.78 6.56
N ARG A 24 -4.30 12.04 6.18
CA ARG A 24 -5.63 12.66 6.10
C ARG A 24 -6.33 12.42 4.75
N ALA A 25 -5.71 11.64 3.86
CA ALA A 25 -6.25 11.33 2.54
C ALA A 25 -7.28 10.19 2.59
N THR A 26 -8.32 10.27 1.76
CA THR A 26 -9.31 9.21 1.55
C THR A 26 -8.69 7.94 0.95
N HIS A 27 -7.62 8.11 0.18
CA HIS A 27 -6.94 7.05 -0.55
C HIS A 27 -5.45 6.99 -0.21
N VAL A 28 -4.88 5.80 -0.41
CA VAL A 28 -3.44 5.54 -0.39
C VAL A 28 -3.03 4.88 -1.71
N VAL A 29 -1.73 4.87 -2.00
CA VAL A 29 -1.16 4.10 -3.11
C VAL A 29 -0.42 2.89 -2.56
N LEU A 30 -0.69 1.72 -3.10
CA LEU A 30 0.10 0.52 -2.89
C LEU A 30 1.14 0.41 -4.01
N HIS A 31 2.40 0.22 -3.67
CA HIS A 31 3.38 -0.29 -4.63
C HIS A 31 3.36 -1.81 -4.61
N VAL A 32 2.87 -2.41 -5.69
CA VAL A 32 2.68 -3.85 -5.83
C VAL A 32 3.67 -4.41 -6.84
N ARG A 33 4.53 -5.32 -6.39
CA ARG A 33 5.40 -6.13 -7.23
C ARG A 33 4.64 -7.35 -7.75
N HIS A 34 4.75 -7.62 -9.04
CA HIS A 34 4.31 -8.86 -9.68
C HIS A 34 5.42 -9.33 -10.66
N ALA A 35 5.18 -10.43 -11.38
CA ALA A 35 6.18 -11.04 -12.26
C ALA A 35 6.74 -10.08 -13.33
N ASP A 36 5.89 -9.20 -13.87
CA ASP A 36 6.21 -8.31 -14.98
C ASP A 36 6.77 -6.95 -14.54
N GLY A 37 6.73 -6.63 -13.24
CA GLY A 37 7.22 -5.33 -12.77
C GLY A 37 6.58 -4.81 -11.49
N LEU A 38 6.69 -3.49 -11.31
CA LEU A 38 6.14 -2.74 -10.19
C LEU A 38 4.97 -1.89 -10.67
N GLU A 39 3.84 -2.01 -9.98
CA GLU A 39 2.61 -1.28 -10.29
C GLU A 39 2.18 -0.42 -9.08
N ALA A 40 1.76 0.82 -9.34
CA ALA A 40 1.17 1.69 -8.33
C ALA A 40 -0.36 1.59 -8.38
N ARG A 41 -0.98 1.09 -7.30
CA ARG A 41 -2.44 0.89 -7.21
C ARG A 41 -3.07 1.79 -6.17
N ARG A 42 -4.02 2.63 -6.57
CA ARG A 42 -4.81 3.45 -5.65
C ARG A 42 -5.86 2.60 -4.94
N THR A 43 -5.98 2.75 -3.63
CA THR A 43 -6.99 2.06 -2.80
C THR A 43 -7.47 2.94 -1.67
N LEU A 44 -8.59 2.58 -1.03
CA LEU A 44 -9.12 3.30 0.12
C LEU A 44 -8.14 3.24 1.30
N ASN A 45 -8.07 4.31 2.08
CA ASN A 45 -7.30 4.36 3.32
C ASN A 45 -8.04 3.63 4.46
N SER A 46 -8.22 2.32 4.34
CA SER A 46 -8.93 1.46 5.31
C SER A 46 -8.04 0.88 6.41
N GLY A 47 -6.73 1.15 6.38
CA GLY A 47 -5.75 0.58 7.30
C GLY A 47 -5.30 -0.85 6.97
N ARG A 48 -5.86 -1.46 5.92
CA ARG A 48 -5.48 -2.81 5.47
C ARG A 48 -5.78 -3.02 4.00
N SER A 49 -4.85 -3.67 3.29
CA SER A 49 -5.12 -4.18 1.95
C SER A 49 -4.46 -5.54 1.70
N ARG A 50 -5.02 -6.28 0.73
CA ARG A 50 -4.55 -7.59 0.29
C ARG A 50 -4.43 -7.60 -1.23
N VAL A 51 -3.33 -8.14 -1.73
CA VAL A 51 -3.09 -8.37 -3.17
C VAL A 51 -3.32 -9.83 -3.57
N ARG A 52 -3.40 -10.07 -4.88
CA ARG A 52 -3.66 -11.39 -5.47
C ARG A 52 -2.49 -12.33 -5.24
N GLU A 53 -2.68 -13.59 -5.63
CA GLU A 53 -1.60 -14.57 -5.63
C GLU A 53 -0.55 -14.18 -6.68
N GLY A 54 0.73 -14.38 -6.37
CA GLY A 54 1.85 -13.92 -7.21
C GLY A 54 2.19 -12.42 -7.07
N GLU A 55 1.41 -11.65 -6.31
CA GLU A 55 1.66 -10.23 -6.06
C GLU A 55 2.25 -10.01 -4.65
N ARG A 56 3.08 -8.97 -4.47
CA ARG A 56 3.63 -8.57 -3.16
C ARG A 56 3.55 -7.06 -2.99
N ILE A 57 3.15 -6.59 -1.81
CA ILE A 57 3.14 -5.16 -1.48
C ILE A 57 4.54 -4.79 -0.99
N GLU A 58 5.19 -3.83 -1.66
CA GLU A 58 6.51 -3.31 -1.27
C GLU A 58 6.39 -2.07 -0.36
N ALA A 59 5.38 -1.23 -0.61
CA ALA A 59 5.15 -0.02 0.18
C ALA A 59 3.70 0.45 0.11
N VAL A 60 3.31 1.27 1.09
CA VAL A 60 2.08 2.05 1.08
C VAL A 60 2.46 3.53 1.17
N LEU A 61 1.98 4.34 0.24
CA LEU A 61 2.27 5.77 0.16
C LEU A 61 1.00 6.58 0.42
N PRO A 62 1.08 7.72 1.11
CA PRO A 62 -0.03 8.66 1.14
C PRO A 62 -0.20 9.30 -0.25
N VAL A 63 -1.44 9.46 -0.70
CA VAL A 63 -1.75 10.34 -1.85
C VAL A 63 -1.71 11.77 -1.34
N GLU A 64 -0.98 12.67 -2.02
CA GLU A 64 -1.10 14.11 -1.75
C GLU A 64 -2.55 14.54 -2.00
N ARG A 65 -3.09 15.44 -1.17
CA ARG A 65 -4.52 15.80 -1.24
C ARG A 65 -4.90 16.23 -2.66
N GLU A 66 -5.95 15.60 -3.19
CA GLU A 66 -6.78 16.19 -4.26
C GLU A 66 -7.56 17.39 -3.72
#